data_AF-A0AA50DZV4-F1
#
_entry.id   AF-A0AA50DZV4-F1
#
_cell.length_a   1.000
_cell.length_b   1.000
_cell.length_c   1.000
_cell.angle_alpha   90.00
_cell.angle_beta   90.00
_cell.angle_gamma   90.00
#
_symmetry.space_group_name_H-M   'P 1'
#
loop_
_entity.id
_entity.type
_entity.pdbx_description
1 polymer ?
#
loop_
_entity_poly.entity_id
_entity_poly.type
_entity_poly.pdbx_seq_one_letter_code
_entity_poly.pdbx_strand_id
1 'polypeptide(L)'
;MTRGLQEKISNEALGVTIENQFSVGEYDILILSAKESNGLETWLNQNNYRIPPGATDVLGAYIKQGLKFFVAKVNLKEFDRQGFQALRPLMMAYESPRFMLPIRLGMVNADGPQELIVYLLSPQGAVEVTNYRTEKIPSNLDLPEFVQGEFGQFYGAMFDTAYKRSGKNVAFLEYAWDMGSCDPCSADPLSPKN
;
A
#
# COMPACT_ATOMS: atom_id res chain seq x y z
N MET A 1 -26.55 -19.58 32.18
CA MET A 1 -26.76 -19.11 30.80
C MET A 1 -25.52 -19.41 30.00
N THR A 2 -25.51 -20.56 29.33
CA THR A 2 -24.35 -21.12 28.64
C THR A 2 -24.22 -20.41 27.29
N ARG A 3 -23.22 -19.52 27.18
CA ARG A 3 -22.87 -18.88 25.91
C ARG A 3 -22.32 -19.98 25.01
N GLY A 4 -23.10 -20.40 24.02
CA GLY A 4 -22.71 -21.46 23.09
C GLY A 4 -21.37 -21.12 22.43
N LEU A 5 -20.41 -22.04 22.52
CA LEU A 5 -19.23 -22.03 21.68
C LEU A 5 -19.72 -22.16 20.24
N GLN A 6 -19.78 -21.03 19.52
CA GLN A 6 -20.07 -21.05 18.11
C GLN A 6 -18.90 -21.78 17.43
N GLU A 7 -19.18 -22.99 16.95
CA GLU A 7 -18.18 -23.84 16.30
C GLU A 7 -17.61 -23.08 15.09
N LYS A 8 -16.29 -22.87 15.08
CA LYS A 8 -15.64 -22.18 13.95
C LYS A 8 -15.82 -23.01 12.69
N ILE A 9 -16.21 -22.36 11.59
CA ILE A 9 -16.31 -23.04 10.31
C ILE A 9 -14.88 -23.36 9.85
N SER A 10 -14.65 -24.57 9.34
CA SER A 10 -13.30 -24.97 8.93
C SER A 10 -12.80 -24.15 7.74
N ASN A 11 -11.48 -24.06 7.59
CA ASN A 11 -10.83 -23.35 6.50
C ASN A 11 -11.32 -23.88 5.14
N GLU A 12 -11.43 -25.20 5.00
CA GLU A 12 -11.86 -25.88 3.78
C GLU A 12 -13.31 -25.54 3.42
N ALA A 13 -14.20 -25.50 4.41
CA ALA A 13 -15.60 -25.13 4.23
C ALA A 13 -15.78 -23.66 3.85
N LEU A 14 -14.88 -22.79 4.30
CA LEU A 14 -14.81 -21.38 3.87
C LEU A 14 -14.03 -21.18 2.57
N GLY A 15 -13.44 -22.25 2.01
CA GLY A 15 -12.61 -22.17 0.81
C GLY A 15 -11.36 -21.31 0.98
N VAL A 16 -10.83 -21.19 2.20
CA VAL A 16 -9.63 -20.43 2.55
C VAL A 16 -8.46 -21.38 2.77
N THR A 17 -7.29 -21.03 2.24
CA THR A 17 -6.04 -21.78 2.44
C THR A 17 -5.00 -20.86 3.07
N ILE A 18 -4.30 -21.35 4.10
CA ILE A 18 -3.11 -20.70 4.65
C ILE A 18 -1.91 -21.17 3.82
N GLU A 19 -1.38 -20.30 2.98
CA GLU A 19 -0.23 -20.58 2.10
C GLU A 19 1.08 -20.52 2.87
N ASN A 20 1.18 -19.61 3.84
CA ASN A 20 2.36 -19.46 4.67
C ASN A 20 1.99 -18.81 6.01
N GLN A 21 2.78 -19.10 7.04
CA GLN A 21 2.63 -18.55 8.39
C GLN A 21 4.00 -18.37 9.02
N PHE A 22 4.26 -17.16 9.51
CA PHE A 22 5.52 -16.84 10.18
C PHE A 22 5.36 -15.60 11.06
N SER A 23 6.29 -15.38 11.98
CA SER A 23 6.30 -14.19 12.85
C SER A 23 7.54 -13.35 12.56
N VAL A 24 7.39 -12.04 12.51
CA VAL A 24 8.49 -11.07 12.35
C VAL A 24 8.27 -9.94 13.33
N GLY A 25 9.21 -9.76 14.24
CA GLY A 25 9.09 -8.71 15.25
C GLY A 25 7.88 -8.93 16.15
N GLU A 26 7.00 -7.93 16.21
CA GLU A 26 5.75 -7.93 16.97
C GLU A 26 4.54 -8.43 16.14
N TYR A 27 4.77 -9.01 14.96
CA TYR A 27 3.71 -9.42 14.04
C TYR A 27 3.68 -10.93 13.81
N ASP A 28 2.49 -11.51 13.92
CA ASP A 28 2.17 -12.83 13.37
C ASP A 28 1.52 -12.65 12.00
N ILE A 29 2.18 -13.16 10.96
CA ILE A 29 1.83 -12.96 9.55
C ILE A 29 1.28 -14.26 8.99
N LEU A 30 0.19 -14.14 8.22
CA LEU A 30 -0.35 -15.20 7.39
C LEU A 30 -0.45 -14.72 5.94
N ILE A 31 -0.13 -15.61 5.02
CA ILE A 31 -0.41 -15.45 3.60
C ILE A 31 -1.59 -16.36 3.27
N LEU A 32 -2.69 -15.79 2.83
CA LEU A 32 -3.94 -16.53 2.58
C LEU A 32 -4.27 -16.55 1.09
N SER A 33 -4.91 -17.63 0.64
CA SER A 33 -5.73 -17.62 -0.57
C SER A 33 -7.16 -18.00 -0.26
N ALA A 34 -8.07 -17.66 -1.17
CA ALA A 34 -9.48 -17.97 -1.01
C ALA A 34 -10.13 -18.24 -2.36
N LYS A 35 -11.19 -19.07 -2.37
CA LYS A 35 -12.03 -19.33 -3.54
C LYS A 35 -13.15 -18.31 -3.69
N GLU A 36 -13.71 -17.85 -2.58
CA GLU A 36 -14.84 -16.91 -2.54
C GLU A 36 -14.61 -15.82 -1.49
N SER A 37 -15.13 -14.62 -1.74
CA SER A 37 -14.89 -13.45 -0.88
C SER A 37 -15.66 -13.49 0.44
N ASN A 38 -16.90 -13.97 0.44
CA ASN A 38 -17.71 -14.24 1.64
C ASN A 38 -17.03 -15.24 2.57
N GLY A 39 -16.41 -16.29 2.01
CA GLY A 39 -15.64 -17.28 2.77
C GLY A 39 -14.42 -16.67 3.44
N LEU A 40 -13.65 -15.89 2.70
CA LEU A 40 -12.50 -15.16 3.24
C LEU A 40 -12.90 -14.14 4.31
N GLU A 41 -13.94 -13.35 4.06
CA GLU A 41 -14.45 -12.39 5.04
C GLU A 41 -14.91 -13.08 6.33
N THR A 42 -15.66 -14.18 6.21
CA THR A 42 -16.09 -14.98 7.36
C THR A 42 -14.89 -15.50 8.13
N TRP A 43 -13.86 -15.99 7.44
CA TRP A 43 -12.63 -16.47 8.06
C TRP A 43 -11.92 -15.35 8.81
N LEU A 44 -11.80 -14.16 8.21
CA LEU A 44 -11.17 -12.99 8.81
C LEU A 44 -11.91 -12.57 10.09
N ASN A 45 -13.25 -12.48 10.03
CA ASN A 45 -14.08 -12.15 11.17
C ASN A 45 -13.99 -13.18 12.31
N GLN A 46 -14.08 -14.49 12.01
CA GLN A 46 -13.94 -15.56 13.01
C GLN A 46 -12.53 -15.62 13.62
N ASN A 47 -11.54 -15.06 12.94
CA ASN A 47 -10.18 -14.90 13.42
C ASN A 47 -9.90 -13.50 13.98
N ASN A 48 -10.92 -12.70 14.29
CA ASN A 48 -10.82 -11.39 14.94
C ASN A 48 -10.04 -10.34 14.13
N TYR A 49 -9.99 -10.47 12.81
CA TYR A 49 -9.56 -9.36 11.95
C TYR A 49 -10.72 -8.40 11.76
N ARG A 50 -10.43 -7.09 11.82
CA ARG A 50 -11.41 -6.04 11.54
C ARG A 50 -11.44 -5.79 10.05
N ILE A 51 -12.61 -5.94 9.44
CA ILE A 51 -12.82 -5.73 8.01
C ILE A 51 -13.81 -4.57 7.84
N PRO A 52 -13.49 -3.55 7.02
CA PRO A 52 -14.41 -2.44 6.78
C PRO A 52 -15.62 -2.90 5.94
N PRO A 53 -16.79 -2.27 6.11
CA PRO A 53 -17.95 -2.52 5.25
C PRO A 53 -17.60 -2.35 3.78
N GLY A 54 -18.11 -3.24 2.91
CA GLY A 54 -17.83 -3.18 1.46
C GLY A 54 -16.50 -3.80 1.02
N ALA A 55 -15.70 -4.34 1.95
CA ALA A 55 -14.47 -5.05 1.60
C ALA A 55 -14.73 -6.32 0.76
N THR A 56 -15.87 -7.00 0.93
CA THR A 56 -16.21 -8.28 0.29
C THR A 56 -16.04 -8.23 -1.24
N ASP A 57 -16.54 -7.18 -1.88
CA ASP A 57 -16.43 -7.02 -3.34
C ASP A 57 -14.99 -6.79 -3.78
N VAL A 58 -14.22 -6.04 -2.99
CA VAL A 58 -12.80 -5.79 -3.23
C VAL A 58 -11.99 -7.07 -3.06
N LEU A 59 -12.25 -7.86 -2.02
CA LEU A 59 -11.65 -9.18 -1.81
C LEU A 59 -11.93 -10.08 -3.02
N GLY A 60 -13.18 -10.11 -3.49
CA GLY A 60 -13.58 -10.90 -4.66
C GLY A 60 -12.85 -10.51 -5.94
N ALA A 61 -12.64 -9.21 -6.16
CA ALA A 61 -11.88 -8.73 -7.31
C ALA A 61 -10.41 -9.17 -7.28
N TYR A 62 -9.79 -9.24 -6.09
CA TYR A 62 -8.42 -9.72 -5.94
C TYR A 62 -8.29 -11.24 -6.04
N ILE A 63 -9.27 -11.98 -5.52
CA ILE A 63 -9.36 -13.44 -5.69
C ILE A 63 -9.40 -13.81 -7.18
N LYS A 64 -10.25 -13.14 -7.97
CA LYS A 64 -10.36 -13.37 -9.43
C LYS A 64 -9.06 -13.08 -10.19
N GLN A 65 -8.19 -12.25 -9.65
CA GLN A 65 -6.88 -11.94 -10.22
C GLN A 65 -5.79 -12.93 -9.80
N GLY A 66 -6.09 -13.87 -8.91
CA GLY A 66 -5.14 -14.85 -8.37
C GLY A 66 -4.21 -14.29 -7.29
N LEU A 67 -4.54 -13.13 -6.72
CA LEU A 67 -3.74 -12.51 -5.64
C LEU A 67 -3.93 -13.26 -4.32
N LYS A 68 -2.90 -13.17 -3.48
CA LYS A 68 -2.91 -13.67 -2.09
C LYS A 68 -3.12 -12.50 -1.13
N PHE A 69 -3.55 -12.81 0.09
CA PHE A 69 -3.81 -11.83 1.13
C PHE A 69 -2.76 -11.93 2.23
N PHE A 70 -1.97 -10.88 2.37
CA PHE A 70 -1.06 -10.70 3.50
C PHE A 70 -1.87 -10.14 4.67
N VAL A 71 -1.96 -10.89 5.77
CA VAL A 71 -2.62 -10.42 6.99
C VAL A 71 -1.65 -10.50 8.17
N ALA A 72 -1.61 -9.42 8.95
CA ALA A 72 -0.74 -9.32 10.12
C ALA A 72 -1.58 -9.13 11.38
N LYS A 73 -1.23 -9.84 12.45
CA LYS A 73 -1.74 -9.62 13.81
C LYS A 73 -0.61 -9.14 14.70
N VAL A 74 -0.92 -8.21 15.59
CA VAL A 74 0.02 -7.76 16.62
C VAL A 74 0.07 -8.80 17.74
N ASN A 75 1.28 -9.30 18.01
CA ASN A 75 1.58 -10.12 19.16
C ASN A 75 1.96 -9.20 20.33
N LEU A 76 0.99 -8.94 21.22
CA LEU A 76 1.15 -8.00 22.33
C LEU A 76 2.29 -8.39 23.29
N LYS A 77 2.57 -9.69 23.46
CA LYS A 77 3.68 -10.13 24.32
C LYS A 77 5.03 -9.74 23.73
N GLU A 78 5.21 -9.94 22.42
CA GLU A 78 6.44 -9.54 21.74
C GLU A 78 6.55 -8.01 21.63
N PHE A 79 5.42 -7.30 21.49
CA PHE A 79 5.39 -5.85 21.50
C PHE A 79 5.88 -5.28 22.85
N ASP A 80 5.29 -5.72 23.96
CA ASP A 80 5.64 -5.25 25.30
C ASP A 80 7.10 -5.55 25.67
N ARG A 81 7.63 -6.69 25.21
CA ARG A 81 9.00 -7.13 25.49
C ARG A 81 10.05 -6.22 24.86
N GLN A 82 9.74 -5.57 23.74
CA GLN A 82 10.72 -4.82 22.97
C GLN A 82 10.88 -3.37 23.43
N GLY A 83 10.04 -2.89 24.36
CA GLY A 83 10.16 -1.56 24.95
C GLY A 83 9.89 -0.39 23.98
N PHE A 84 9.37 -0.68 22.79
CA PHE A 84 8.94 0.34 21.83
C PHE A 84 7.57 0.90 22.22
N GLN A 85 7.37 2.19 21.99
CA GLN A 85 6.07 2.84 22.22
C GLN A 85 5.14 2.77 21.00
N ALA A 86 5.66 2.37 19.84
CA ALA A 86 4.92 2.33 18.58
C ALA A 86 5.23 1.06 17.76
N LEU A 87 4.26 0.68 16.94
CA LEU A 87 4.35 -0.42 15.99
C LEU A 87 5.32 -0.08 14.84
N ARG A 88 6.18 -1.03 14.47
CA ARG A 88 7.12 -0.85 13.35
C ARG A 88 6.39 -0.88 12.00
N PRO A 89 6.78 -0.03 11.03
CA PRO A 89 6.21 -0.10 9.69
C PRO A 89 6.41 -1.48 9.05
N LEU A 90 5.35 -2.00 8.44
CA LEU A 90 5.44 -3.24 7.66
C LEU A 90 6.09 -2.95 6.31
N MET A 91 7.20 -3.62 6.05
CA MET A 91 7.87 -3.59 4.75
C MET A 91 7.70 -4.96 4.09
N MET A 92 7.33 -4.96 2.81
CA MET A 92 7.18 -6.18 2.03
C MET A 92 7.83 -6.02 0.66
N ALA A 93 8.45 -7.10 0.19
CA ALA A 93 8.94 -7.23 -1.17
C ALA A 93 8.33 -8.50 -1.76
N TYR A 94 7.84 -8.42 -2.99
CA TYR A 94 7.28 -9.56 -3.70
C TYR A 94 7.47 -9.40 -5.19
N GLU A 95 7.54 -10.52 -5.89
CA GLU A 95 7.53 -10.57 -7.34
C GLU A 95 6.11 -10.86 -7.82
N SER A 96 5.71 -10.19 -8.89
CA SER A 96 4.38 -10.37 -9.48
C SER A 96 4.48 -10.25 -11.00
N PRO A 97 3.82 -11.14 -11.76
CA PRO A 97 3.70 -10.98 -13.21
C PRO A 97 2.79 -9.80 -13.58
N ARG A 98 2.02 -9.27 -12.62
CA ARG A 98 1.20 -8.06 -12.78
C ARG A 98 1.92 -6.87 -12.17
N PHE A 99 2.26 -5.89 -13.00
CA PHE A 99 2.80 -4.62 -12.57
C PHE A 99 1.65 -3.71 -12.07
N MET A 100 1.25 -3.88 -10.81
CA MET A 100 0.17 -3.13 -10.18
C MET A 100 0.32 -3.06 -8.66
N LEU A 101 -0.26 -2.02 -8.04
CA LEU A 101 -0.30 -1.85 -6.59
C LEU A 101 -1.74 -2.07 -6.06
N PRO A 102 -2.00 -3.12 -5.27
CA PRO A 102 -3.35 -3.48 -4.82
C PRO A 102 -3.80 -2.68 -3.57
N ILE A 103 -4.10 -1.39 -3.72
CA ILE A 103 -4.45 -0.48 -2.60
C ILE A 103 -5.95 -0.33 -2.33
N ARG A 104 -6.84 -1.02 -3.06
CA ARG A 104 -8.29 -0.79 -2.96
C ARG A 104 -8.85 -1.07 -1.56
N LEU A 105 -8.29 -2.04 -0.84
CA LEU A 105 -8.70 -2.30 0.55
C LEU A 105 -8.35 -1.13 1.47
N GLY A 106 -7.20 -0.49 1.26
CA GLY A 106 -6.81 0.72 1.98
C GLY A 106 -7.80 1.85 1.74
N MET A 107 -8.23 2.06 0.50
CA MET A 107 -9.24 3.07 0.15
C MET A 107 -10.61 2.80 0.81
N VAL A 108 -11.04 1.54 0.92
CA VAL A 108 -12.30 1.19 1.61
C VAL A 108 -12.20 1.43 3.12
N ASN A 109 -11.02 1.25 3.71
CA ASN A 109 -10.78 1.46 5.14
C ASN A 109 -10.45 2.92 5.50
N ALA A 110 -10.31 3.80 4.51
CA ALA A 110 -9.84 5.16 4.75
C ALA A 110 -10.95 6.07 5.28
N ASP A 111 -10.69 6.79 6.38
CA ASP A 111 -11.58 7.82 6.92
C ASP A 111 -11.47 9.18 6.17
N GLY A 112 -10.66 9.24 5.11
CA GLY A 112 -10.39 10.44 4.33
C GLY A 112 -9.29 10.24 3.30
N PRO A 113 -8.78 11.32 2.69
CA PRO A 113 -7.65 11.24 1.77
C PRO A 113 -6.42 10.62 2.45
N GLN A 114 -5.73 9.74 1.72
CA GLN A 114 -4.47 9.15 2.15
C GLN A 114 -3.39 9.52 1.14
N GLU A 115 -2.22 9.89 1.64
CA GLU A 115 -1.05 10.15 0.81
C GLU A 115 -0.39 8.82 0.42
N LEU A 116 -0.02 8.70 -0.84
CA LEU A 116 0.71 7.57 -1.38
C LEU A 116 1.86 8.11 -2.23
N ILE A 117 3.08 7.79 -1.82
CA ILE A 117 4.29 8.10 -2.58
C ILE A 117 4.78 6.79 -3.22
N VAL A 118 4.98 6.82 -4.54
CA VAL A 118 5.41 5.65 -5.31
C VAL A 118 6.69 5.98 -6.06
N TYR A 119 7.73 5.20 -5.82
CA TYR A 119 8.97 5.24 -6.60
C TYR A 119 8.97 4.08 -7.59
N LEU A 120 9.27 4.37 -8.85
CA LEU A 120 9.23 3.41 -9.93
C LEU A 120 10.56 3.44 -10.66
N LEU A 121 11.19 2.27 -10.80
CA LEU A 121 12.38 2.07 -11.61
C LEU A 121 12.03 1.10 -12.73
N SER A 122 12.27 1.51 -13.97
CA SER A 122 11.89 0.76 -15.16
C SER A 122 12.96 0.90 -16.25
N PRO A 123 13.44 -0.21 -16.84
CA PRO A 123 14.37 -0.15 -17.96
C PRO A 123 13.70 0.32 -19.26
N GLN A 124 12.37 0.43 -19.31
CA GLN A 124 11.61 0.93 -20.46
C GLN A 124 11.35 2.45 -20.39
N GLY A 125 11.87 3.14 -19.38
CA GLY A 125 11.68 4.58 -19.18
C GLY A 125 10.53 4.90 -18.23
N ALA A 126 10.02 6.13 -18.34
CA ALA A 126 9.00 6.67 -17.43
C ALA A 126 7.72 5.82 -17.40
N VAL A 127 7.14 5.68 -16.21
CA VAL A 127 5.92 4.92 -15.97
C VAL A 127 4.78 5.89 -15.67
N GLU A 128 3.59 5.59 -16.20
CA GLU A 128 2.35 6.30 -15.90
C GLU A 128 1.29 5.34 -15.36
N VAL A 129 0.40 5.86 -14.52
CA VAL A 129 -0.75 5.08 -14.04
C VAL A 129 -1.82 4.98 -15.13
N THR A 130 -2.53 3.85 -15.18
CA THR A 130 -3.54 3.58 -16.21
C THR A 130 -4.97 3.88 -15.76
N ASN A 131 -5.19 4.04 -14.46
CA ASN A 131 -6.51 4.16 -13.83
C ASN A 131 -6.82 5.55 -13.25
N TYR A 132 -5.87 6.48 -13.33
CA TYR A 132 -6.04 7.89 -13.00
C TYR A 132 -5.41 8.75 -14.09
N ARG A 133 -5.83 10.01 -14.21
CA ARG A 133 -5.11 10.97 -15.04
C ARG A 133 -3.79 11.32 -14.35
N THR A 134 -2.68 11.18 -15.07
CA THR A 134 -1.36 11.64 -14.61
C THR A 134 -1.21 13.13 -14.91
N GLU A 135 -0.79 13.92 -13.92
CA GLU A 135 -0.47 15.34 -14.08
C GLU A 135 0.90 15.65 -13.48
N LYS A 136 1.64 16.59 -14.06
CA LYS A 136 2.90 17.03 -13.46
C LYS A 136 2.61 18.03 -12.35
N ILE A 137 3.30 17.88 -11.22
CA ILE A 137 3.36 18.94 -10.21
C ILE A 137 4.06 20.16 -10.84
N PRO A 138 3.67 21.41 -10.52
CA PRO A 138 4.47 22.58 -10.86
C PRO A 138 5.93 22.42 -10.39
N SER A 139 6.85 22.31 -11.33
CA SER A 139 8.30 22.11 -11.11
C SER A 139 9.12 22.94 -12.09
N ASN A 140 10.44 23.05 -11.87
CA ASN A 140 11.37 23.87 -12.67
C ASN A 140 10.95 25.35 -12.78
N LEU A 141 10.54 25.92 -11.66
CA LEU A 141 10.16 27.34 -11.54
C LEU A 141 11.19 28.06 -10.66
N ASP A 142 11.59 29.26 -11.09
CA ASP A 142 12.37 30.16 -10.24
C ASP A 142 11.49 30.68 -9.11
N LEU A 143 11.88 30.38 -7.87
CA LEU A 143 11.19 30.84 -6.69
C LEU A 143 11.92 32.04 -6.07
N PRO A 144 11.20 33.02 -5.53
CA PRO A 144 11.82 34.10 -4.77
C PRO A 144 12.67 33.55 -3.60
N GLU A 145 13.83 34.16 -3.36
CA GLU A 145 14.81 33.68 -2.36
C GLU A 145 14.21 33.52 -0.95
N PHE A 146 13.27 34.37 -0.57
CA PHE A 146 12.60 34.29 0.74
C PHE A 146 11.85 32.97 0.96
N VAL A 147 11.46 32.25 -0.10
CA VAL A 147 10.77 30.96 0.00
C VAL A 147 11.69 29.87 0.55
N GLN A 148 13.01 30.02 0.42
CA GLN A 148 13.98 29.02 0.88
C GLN A 148 13.77 28.62 2.35
N GLY A 149 13.47 29.59 3.22
CA GLY A 149 13.21 29.34 4.65
C GLY A 149 11.88 28.67 4.96
N GLU A 150 10.94 28.67 4.01
CA GLU A 150 9.56 28.21 4.19
C GLU A 150 9.13 27.18 3.12
N PHE A 151 10.11 26.57 2.44
CA PHE A 151 9.85 25.78 1.24
C PHE A 151 8.85 24.63 1.49
N GLY A 152 8.92 23.97 2.65
CA GLY A 152 7.96 22.91 3.00
C GLY A 152 6.52 23.40 3.07
N GLN A 153 6.28 24.59 3.64
CA GLN A 153 4.95 25.20 3.72
C GLN A 153 4.48 25.63 2.33
N PHE A 154 5.38 26.23 1.55
CA PHE A 154 5.12 26.60 0.16
C PHE A 154 4.73 25.38 -0.68
N TYR A 155 5.52 24.29 -0.62
CA TYR A 155 5.27 23.07 -1.37
C TYR A 155 3.91 22.46 -1.00
N GLY A 156 3.62 22.35 0.30
CA GLY A 156 2.31 21.86 0.77
C GLY A 156 1.15 22.69 0.23
N ALA A 157 1.25 24.03 0.28
CA ALA A 157 0.22 24.92 -0.25
C ALA A 157 0.07 24.85 -1.79
N MET A 158 1.19 24.72 -2.50
CA MET A 158 1.22 24.55 -3.95
C MET A 158 0.59 23.22 -4.36
N PHE A 159 0.96 22.13 -3.70
CA PHE A 159 0.39 20.80 -3.91
C PHE A 159 -1.11 20.80 -3.66
N ASP A 160 -1.57 21.35 -2.53
CA ASP A 160 -3.00 21.50 -2.21
C ASP A 160 -3.77 22.26 -3.28
N THR A 161 -3.17 23.32 -3.81
CA THR A 161 -3.75 24.15 -4.87
C THR A 161 -3.87 23.37 -6.17
N ALA A 162 -2.80 22.65 -6.56
CA ALA A 162 -2.82 21.77 -7.72
C ALA A 162 -3.87 20.65 -7.56
N TYR A 163 -3.88 19.95 -6.43
CA TYR A 163 -4.82 18.86 -6.14
C TYR A 163 -6.29 19.31 -6.22
N LYS A 164 -6.62 20.48 -5.67
CA LYS A 164 -7.97 21.07 -5.77
C LYS A 164 -8.31 21.45 -7.22
N ARG A 165 -7.38 22.07 -7.95
CA ARG A 165 -7.58 22.46 -9.35
C ARG A 165 -7.81 21.27 -10.27
N SER A 166 -7.14 20.15 -10.00
CA SER A 166 -7.26 18.92 -10.77
C SER A 166 -8.49 18.07 -10.40
N GLY A 167 -9.35 18.57 -9.51
CA GLY A 167 -10.59 17.89 -9.11
C GLY A 167 -10.39 16.73 -8.15
N LYS A 168 -9.24 16.67 -7.45
CA LYS A 168 -8.91 15.67 -6.43
C LYS A 168 -8.85 14.20 -6.91
N ASN A 169 -8.73 13.98 -8.22
CA ASN A 169 -8.80 12.66 -8.83
C ASN A 169 -7.69 12.46 -9.88
N VAL A 170 -6.44 12.69 -9.47
CA VAL A 170 -5.26 12.60 -10.32
C VAL A 170 -4.10 11.95 -9.57
N ALA A 171 -3.17 11.37 -10.33
CA ALA A 171 -1.86 11.01 -9.83
C ALA A 171 -0.86 12.09 -10.24
N PHE A 172 -0.11 12.63 -9.28
CA PHE A 172 0.92 13.61 -9.59
C PHE A 172 2.25 12.92 -9.91
N LEU A 173 2.84 13.31 -11.04
CA LEU A 173 4.24 13.05 -11.35
C LEU A 173 5.07 14.21 -10.82
N GLU A 174 5.79 13.98 -9.72
CA GLU A 174 6.70 14.97 -9.16
C GLU A 174 8.00 15.06 -9.97
N TYR A 175 8.60 13.91 -10.26
CA TYR A 175 9.88 13.82 -10.95
C TYR A 175 9.99 12.54 -11.78
N ALA A 176 10.56 12.65 -12.98
CA ALA A 176 10.98 11.52 -13.80
C ALA A 176 12.26 11.87 -14.54
N TRP A 177 13.21 10.94 -14.57
CA TRP A 177 14.51 11.12 -15.20
C TRP A 177 15.05 9.80 -15.73
N ASP A 178 15.85 9.88 -16.80
CA ASP A 178 16.58 8.73 -17.34
C ASP A 178 17.84 8.49 -16.51
N MET A 179 17.83 7.43 -15.69
CA MET A 179 18.96 7.10 -14.83
C MET A 179 20.17 6.49 -15.56
N GLY A 180 20.10 6.29 -16.89
CA GLY A 180 21.22 5.87 -17.72
C GLY A 180 22.20 7.00 -18.08
N SER A 181 21.82 8.27 -17.83
CA SER A 181 22.70 9.41 -18.01
C SER A 181 22.45 10.47 -16.94
N CYS A 182 23.49 11.19 -16.54
CA CYS A 182 23.34 12.37 -15.71
C CYS A 182 24.39 13.41 -16.13
N ASP A 183 24.01 14.69 -16.11
CA ASP A 183 24.93 15.81 -16.27
C ASP A 183 24.28 17.11 -15.73
N PRO A 184 24.76 17.72 -14.63
CA PRO A 184 25.80 17.23 -13.71
C PRO A 184 25.25 16.20 -12.70
N CYS A 185 26.02 15.14 -12.44
CA CYS A 185 25.62 14.00 -11.60
C CYS A 185 25.90 14.20 -10.11
N SER A 186 24.96 13.82 -9.25
CA SER A 186 25.24 13.61 -7.81
C SER A 186 25.68 12.17 -7.48
N ALA A 187 25.51 11.22 -8.41
CA ALA A 187 25.91 9.82 -8.29
C ALA A 187 26.10 9.18 -9.67
N ASP A 188 26.78 8.03 -9.74
CA ASP A 188 26.98 7.28 -11.00
C ASP A 188 25.64 6.79 -11.60
N PRO A 189 25.50 6.78 -12.94
CA PRO A 189 24.33 6.21 -13.61
C PRO A 189 24.09 4.75 -13.24
N LEU A 190 22.82 4.35 -13.13
CA LEU A 190 22.46 2.95 -12.89
C LEU A 190 22.86 2.11 -14.11
N SER A 191 23.52 0.98 -13.87
CA SER A 191 23.86 0.01 -14.91
C SER A 191 23.09 -1.29 -14.67
N PRO A 192 22.75 -2.09 -15.70
CA PRO A 192 22.06 -3.36 -15.50
C PRO A 192 22.81 -4.39 -14.62
N LYS A 193 24.08 -4.13 -14.28
CA LYS A 193 24.94 -5.01 -13.48
C LYS A 193 25.07 -4.58 -12.01
N ASN A 194 24.52 -3.42 -11.62
CA ASN A 194 24.57 -2.88 -10.26
C ASN A 194 23.17 -2.52 -9.78
#